data_AF-A0A1Q8BN60-F1
#
_entry.id   AF-A0A1Q8BN60-F1
#
_cell.length_a   1.000
_cell.length_b   1.000
_cell.length_c   1.000
_cell.angle_alpha   90.00
_cell.angle_beta   90.00
_cell.angle_gamma   90.00
#
_symmetry.space_group_name_H-M   'P 1'
#
loop_
_entity.id
_entity.type
_entity.pdbx_description
1 polymer ?
#
loop_
_entity_poly.entity_id
_entity_poly.type
_entity_poly.pdbx_seq_one_letter_code
_entity_poly.pdbx_strand_id
1 'polypeptide(L)'
;MRTIEKSYVPWISAYLEKGDVNVNIARYLKGQISPQDHIYVVNGQPIIYFLTGAQLPTRYVFPALIISEPISRVANVDFPGEVERILDKAPRAVLIRDDNEGNTRVNEIRARLQRDYAVGTRIADTVVYIRKPRDDR
;
A
#
# COMPACT_ATOMS: atom_id res chain seq x y z
N MET A 1 -40.83 8.09 13.18
CA MET A 1 -39.48 8.62 13.46
C MET A 1 -38.54 7.43 13.66
N ARG A 2 -37.80 7.01 12.62
CA ARG A 2 -36.84 5.89 12.74
C ARG A 2 -35.46 6.49 12.96
N THR A 3 -34.93 6.33 14.17
CA THR A 3 -33.55 6.66 14.51
C THR A 3 -32.64 5.74 13.71
N ILE A 4 -31.89 6.30 12.78
CA ILE A 4 -30.79 5.60 12.12
C ILE A 4 -29.70 5.47 13.18
N GLU A 5 -29.59 4.29 13.78
CA GLU A 5 -28.41 3.92 14.57
C GLU A 5 -27.18 4.15 13.69
N LYS A 6 -26.28 5.03 14.15
CA LYS A 6 -24.99 5.28 13.51
C LYS A 6 -24.16 4.00 13.61
N SER A 7 -24.32 3.10 12.63
CA SER A 7 -23.33 2.06 12.35
C SER A 7 -22.11 2.73 11.71
N TYR A 8 -21.40 3.54 12.50
CA TYR A 8 -20.10 4.09 12.12
C TYR A 8 -19.07 2.97 12.23
N VAL A 9 -18.36 2.74 11.13
CA VAL A 9 -17.57 1.52 10.95
C VAL A 9 -16.43 1.45 11.98
N PRO A 10 -16.25 0.34 12.71
CA PRO A 10 -15.29 0.23 13.81
C PRO A 10 -13.84 0.62 13.47
N TRP A 11 -13.46 0.50 12.18
CA TRP A 11 -12.14 0.92 11.74
C TRP A 11 -11.94 2.43 11.87
N ILE A 12 -12.97 3.27 11.67
CA ILE A 12 -12.86 4.75 11.80
C ILE A 12 -12.60 5.16 13.26
N SER A 13 -13.16 4.46 14.24
CA SER A 13 -12.90 4.77 15.66
C SER A 13 -11.45 4.48 16.05
N ALA A 14 -10.85 3.41 15.51
CA ALA A 14 -9.43 3.12 15.69
C ALA A 14 -8.50 4.19 15.07
N TYR A 15 -8.95 4.89 14.01
CA TYR A 15 -8.24 6.04 13.43
C TYR A 15 -8.17 7.25 14.37
N LEU A 16 -9.20 7.45 15.19
CA LEU A 16 -9.33 8.64 16.05
C LEU A 16 -8.54 8.50 17.37
N GLU A 17 -8.35 7.29 17.88
CA GLU A 17 -7.77 7.07 19.21
C GLU A 17 -6.22 6.99 19.23
N LYS A 18 -5.54 6.68 18.12
CA LYS A 18 -4.07 6.52 18.04
C LYS A 18 -3.33 7.52 17.14
N GLY A 19 -4.04 8.54 16.65
CA GLY A 19 -3.57 9.44 15.60
C GLY A 19 -3.65 8.80 14.20
N ASP A 20 -3.70 9.64 13.16
CA ASP A 20 -3.93 9.19 11.79
C ASP A 20 -2.79 8.26 11.30
N VAL A 21 -3.13 6.99 11.07
CA VAL A 21 -2.21 5.95 10.62
C VAL A 21 -1.50 6.32 9.32
N ASN A 22 -2.18 7.00 8.39
CA ASN A 22 -1.63 7.39 7.09
C ASN A 22 -0.60 8.52 7.28
N VAL A 23 -0.87 9.46 8.20
CA VAL A 23 0.08 10.51 8.57
C VAL A 23 1.33 9.91 9.24
N ASN A 24 1.16 8.92 10.10
CA ASN A 24 2.28 8.24 10.77
C ASN A 24 3.15 7.45 9.79
N ILE A 25 2.53 6.72 8.86
CA ILE A 25 3.22 6.06 7.75
C ILE A 25 3.97 7.08 6.89
N ALA A 26 3.31 8.17 6.48
CA ALA A 26 3.94 9.19 5.66
C ALA A 26 5.13 9.86 6.37
N ARG A 27 5.01 10.12 7.68
CA ARG A 27 6.11 10.67 8.51
C ARG A 27 7.30 9.72 8.56
N TYR A 28 7.06 8.42 8.74
CA TYR A 28 8.11 7.40 8.71
C TYR A 28 8.82 7.37 7.35
N LEU A 29 8.05 7.45 6.25
CA LEU A 29 8.61 7.40 4.89
C LEU A 29 9.41 8.65 4.52
N LYS A 30 9.02 9.86 4.95
CA LYS A 30 9.71 11.10 4.59
C LYS A 30 11.20 11.15 4.96
N GLY A 31 11.64 10.36 5.94
CA GLY A 31 13.06 10.24 6.29
C GLY A 31 13.86 9.30 5.38
N GLN A 32 13.21 8.59 4.46
CA GLN A 32 13.78 7.47 3.70
C GLN A 32 13.56 7.58 2.19
N ILE A 33 12.70 8.51 1.77
CA ILE A 33 12.30 8.69 0.37
C ILE A 33 12.47 10.14 -0.05
N SER A 34 12.70 10.36 -1.34
CA SER A 34 12.63 11.64 -2.02
C SER A 34 11.33 11.75 -2.84
N PRO A 35 10.91 12.96 -3.27
CA PRO A 35 9.76 13.13 -4.16
C PRO A 35 9.88 12.45 -5.53
N GLN A 36 11.08 11.97 -5.91
CA GLN A 36 11.31 11.22 -7.15
C GLN A 36 11.25 9.71 -6.96
N ASP A 37 11.24 9.24 -5.71
CA ASP A 37 11.05 7.83 -5.42
C ASP A 37 9.58 7.44 -5.61
N HIS A 38 9.38 6.24 -6.14
CA HIS A 38 8.07 5.59 -6.12
C HIS A 38 7.84 4.92 -4.77
N ILE A 39 6.59 4.91 -4.30
CA ILE A 39 6.14 3.98 -3.25
C ILE A 39 4.98 3.16 -3.82
N TYR A 40 4.65 2.00 -3.24
CA TYR A 40 3.49 1.23 -3.68
C TYR A 40 2.57 0.87 -2.51
N VAL A 41 1.35 1.38 -2.53
CA VAL A 41 0.30 1.03 -1.58
C VAL A 41 -0.53 -0.12 -2.16
N VAL A 42 -0.36 -1.33 -1.62
CA VAL A 42 -0.93 -2.56 -2.19
C VAL A 42 -2.42 -2.70 -1.89
N ASN A 43 -2.80 -2.46 -0.64
CA ASN A 43 -4.17 -2.66 -0.11
C ASN A 43 -4.51 -1.65 1.01
N GLY A 44 -3.81 -0.50 1.02
CA GLY A 44 -4.01 0.59 1.97
C GLY A 44 -4.69 1.83 1.36
N GLN A 45 -4.55 2.98 2.02
CA GLN A 45 -5.17 4.23 1.57
C GLN A 45 -4.28 4.99 0.58
N PRO A 46 -4.78 5.36 -0.62
CA PRO A 46 -3.99 6.11 -1.62
C PRO A 46 -3.56 7.51 -1.15
N ILE A 47 -4.18 8.07 -0.11
CA ILE A 47 -3.81 9.38 0.46
C ILE A 47 -2.33 9.44 0.87
N ILE A 48 -1.70 8.30 1.15
CA ILE A 48 -0.28 8.21 1.50
C ILE A 48 0.62 8.74 0.38
N TYR A 49 0.24 8.58 -0.90
CA TYR A 49 0.98 9.16 -2.03
C TYR A 49 1.04 10.69 -1.92
N PHE A 50 -0.10 11.32 -1.66
CA PHE A 50 -0.19 12.77 -1.47
C PHE A 50 0.59 13.24 -0.23
N LEU A 51 0.44 12.55 0.91
CA LEU A 51 1.09 12.93 2.16
C LEU A 51 2.62 12.83 2.10
N THR A 52 3.14 11.87 1.32
CA THR A 52 4.58 11.65 1.12
C THR A 52 5.18 12.51 0.02
N GLY A 53 4.39 12.89 -0.99
CA GLY A 53 4.88 13.52 -2.22
C GLY A 53 5.62 12.55 -3.14
N ALA A 54 5.46 11.24 -2.94
CA ALA A 54 6.09 10.20 -3.75
C ALA A 54 5.48 10.09 -5.15
N GLN A 55 6.27 9.59 -6.10
CA GLN A 55 5.77 9.26 -7.44
C GLN A 55 4.81 8.07 -7.39
N LEU A 56 3.80 8.10 -8.26
CA LEU A 56 2.83 7.02 -8.42
C LEU A 56 3.45 5.89 -9.26
N PRO A 57 3.50 4.64 -8.78
CA PRO A 57 4.09 3.53 -9.54
C PRO A 57 3.12 3.03 -10.62
N THR A 58 1.86 3.44 -10.57
CA THR A 58 0.78 3.02 -11.47
C THR A 58 -0.26 4.12 -11.62
N ARG A 59 -1.00 4.09 -12.74
CA ARG A 59 -2.23 4.88 -12.90
C ARG A 59 -3.41 4.34 -12.06
N TYR A 60 -3.34 3.08 -11.61
CA TYR A 60 -4.39 2.41 -10.85
C TYR A 60 -4.17 2.61 -9.34
N VAL A 61 -4.25 3.86 -8.88
CA VAL A 61 -3.87 4.24 -7.50
C VAL A 61 -4.78 3.67 -6.42
N PHE A 62 -6.01 3.30 -6.76
CA PHE A 62 -6.94 2.63 -5.84
C PHE A 62 -6.66 1.13 -5.83
N PRO A 63 -6.23 0.54 -4.69
CA PRO A 63 -5.86 -0.87 -4.60
C PRO A 63 -6.82 -1.87 -5.23
N ALA A 64 -8.13 -1.64 -5.04
CA ALA A 64 -9.17 -2.52 -5.54
C ALA A 64 -9.10 -2.74 -7.06
N LEU A 65 -8.56 -1.78 -7.84
CA LEU A 65 -8.36 -1.92 -9.28
C LEU A 65 -7.33 -3.01 -9.63
N ILE A 66 -6.40 -3.31 -8.73
CA ILE A 66 -5.34 -4.32 -8.92
C ILE A 66 -5.65 -5.61 -8.14
N ILE A 67 -6.01 -5.52 -6.86
CA ILE A 67 -6.07 -6.70 -5.98
C ILE A 67 -7.44 -7.40 -5.96
N SER A 68 -8.49 -6.79 -6.52
CA SER A 68 -9.82 -7.42 -6.65
C SER A 68 -10.04 -7.88 -8.08
N GLU A 69 -10.10 -9.19 -8.29
CA GLU A 69 -10.25 -9.76 -9.63
C GLU A 69 -11.50 -9.25 -10.38
N PRO A 70 -12.70 -9.19 -9.77
CA PRO A 70 -13.88 -8.65 -10.47
C PRO A 70 -13.68 -7.20 -10.92
N ILE A 71 -13.07 -6.36 -10.09
CA ILE A 71 -12.86 -4.94 -10.39
C ILE A 71 -11.77 -4.78 -11.44
N SER A 72 -10.66 -5.51 -11.33
CA SER A 72 -9.62 -5.53 -12.37
C SER A 72 -10.18 -5.92 -13.73
N ARG A 73 -11.07 -6.92 -13.79
CA ARG A 73 -11.70 -7.36 -15.03
C ARG A 73 -12.54 -6.26 -15.68
N VAL A 74 -13.36 -5.56 -14.89
CA VAL A 74 -14.16 -4.43 -15.38
C VAL A 74 -13.27 -3.26 -15.83
N ALA A 75 -12.18 -3.00 -15.11
CA ALA A 75 -11.23 -1.94 -15.43
C ALA A 75 -10.19 -2.34 -16.51
N ASN A 76 -10.31 -3.55 -17.08
CA ASN A 76 -9.38 -4.13 -18.05
C ASN A 76 -7.90 -4.04 -17.60
N VAL A 77 -7.66 -4.37 -16.33
CA VAL A 77 -6.32 -4.39 -15.73
C VAL A 77 -5.70 -5.76 -15.92
N ASP A 78 -4.59 -5.80 -16.66
CA ASP A 78 -3.66 -6.92 -16.68
C ASP A 78 -2.90 -6.97 -15.35
N PHE A 79 -3.43 -7.72 -14.38
CA PHE A 79 -2.87 -7.81 -13.04
C PHE A 79 -1.39 -8.22 -13.01
N PRO A 80 -0.98 -9.37 -13.57
CA PRO A 80 0.41 -9.81 -13.45
C PRO A 80 1.36 -8.81 -14.12
N GLY A 81 1.01 -8.29 -15.30
CA GLY A 81 1.84 -7.30 -16.00
C GLY A 81 1.85 -5.93 -15.32
N GLU A 82 0.77 -5.52 -14.65
CA GLU A 82 0.75 -4.28 -13.86
C GLU A 82 1.65 -4.38 -12.63
N VAL A 83 1.58 -5.50 -11.89
CA VAL A 83 2.45 -5.73 -10.73
C VAL A 83 3.92 -5.74 -11.15
N GLU A 84 4.25 -6.39 -12.27
CA GLU A 84 5.59 -6.37 -12.84
C GLU A 84 6.04 -4.92 -13.15
N ARG A 85 5.24 -4.16 -13.90
CA ARG A 85 5.55 -2.75 -14.22
C ARG A 85 5.69 -1.85 -12.98
N ILE A 86 4.95 -2.12 -11.91
CA ILE A 86 5.10 -1.43 -10.63
C ILE A 86 6.45 -1.78 -10.00
N LEU A 87 6.80 -3.06 -9.91
CA LEU A 87 8.03 -3.51 -9.27
C LEU A 87 9.30 -3.16 -10.07
N ASP A 88 9.20 -3.07 -11.41
CA ASP A 88 10.30 -2.62 -12.29
C ASP A 88 10.70 -1.16 -12.06
N LYS A 89 9.76 -0.31 -11.61
CA LYS A 89 10.06 1.05 -11.14
C LYS A 89 10.84 1.07 -9.83
N ALA A 90 11.08 -0.11 -9.25
CA ALA A 90 11.76 -0.35 -8.00
C ALA A 90 11.30 0.59 -6.89
N PRO A 91 10.03 0.54 -6.44
CA PRO A 91 9.53 1.40 -5.37
C PRO A 91 10.47 1.39 -4.17
N ARG A 92 10.74 2.54 -3.56
CA ARG A 92 11.56 2.62 -2.34
C ARG A 92 10.86 1.94 -1.17
N ALA A 93 9.53 2.01 -1.13
CA ALA A 93 8.72 1.35 -0.13
C ALA A 93 7.48 0.68 -0.75
N VAL A 94 7.05 -0.44 -0.15
CA VAL A 94 5.80 -1.13 -0.47
C VAL A 94 5.01 -1.32 0.83
N LEU A 95 3.72 -0.99 0.81
CA LEU A 95 2.86 -0.94 1.99
C LEU A 95 1.75 -1.97 1.87
N ILE A 96 1.67 -2.87 2.84
CA ILE A 96 0.66 -3.93 2.88
C ILE A 96 -0.04 -3.91 4.23
N ARG A 97 -1.37 -3.80 4.23
CA ARG A 97 -2.23 -4.02 5.41
C ARG A 97 -2.40 -5.51 5.68
N ASP A 98 -2.34 -5.89 6.94
CA ASP A 98 -2.39 -7.28 7.41
C ASP A 98 -3.82 -7.88 7.35
N ASP A 99 -4.87 -7.08 7.17
CA ASP A 99 -6.28 -7.51 7.11
C ASP A 99 -6.70 -8.28 5.83
N ASN A 100 -5.74 -8.76 5.04
CA ASN A 100 -5.96 -9.32 3.70
C ASN A 100 -5.23 -10.65 3.44
N GLU A 101 -4.91 -11.43 4.48
CA GLU A 101 -4.19 -12.71 4.34
C GLU A 101 -4.90 -13.72 3.41
N GLY A 102 -6.23 -13.63 3.24
CA GLY A 102 -6.99 -14.47 2.31
C GLY A 102 -6.95 -14.02 0.84
N ASN A 103 -6.38 -12.85 0.52
CA ASN A 103 -6.35 -12.35 -0.85
C ASN A 103 -5.11 -12.89 -1.59
N THR A 104 -5.35 -13.79 -2.56
CA THR A 104 -4.29 -14.45 -3.34
C THR A 104 -3.38 -13.47 -4.08
N ARG A 105 -3.91 -12.35 -4.60
CA ARG A 105 -3.12 -11.33 -5.30
C ARG A 105 -2.23 -10.53 -4.37
N VAL A 106 -2.71 -10.21 -3.16
CA VAL A 106 -1.87 -9.58 -2.12
C VAL A 106 -0.75 -10.52 -1.71
N ASN A 107 -1.04 -11.82 -1.55
CA ASN A 107 -0.04 -12.82 -1.22
C ASN A 107 1.00 -13.01 -2.33
N GLU A 108 0.59 -12.97 -3.60
CA GLU A 108 1.51 -13.01 -4.74
C GLU A 108 2.46 -11.80 -4.74
N ILE A 109 1.93 -10.59 -4.53
CA ILE A 109 2.76 -9.38 -4.42
C ILE A 109 3.73 -9.54 -3.24
N ARG A 110 3.25 -9.96 -2.06
CA ARG A 110 4.07 -10.16 -0.86
C ARG A 110 5.21 -11.16 -1.10
N ALA A 111 4.96 -12.25 -1.82
CA ALA A 111 5.98 -13.24 -2.17
C ALA A 111 7.10 -12.62 -3.05
N ARG A 112 6.72 -11.81 -4.04
CA ARG A 112 7.69 -11.11 -4.92
C ARG A 112 8.61 -10.14 -4.15
N LEU A 113 8.12 -9.55 -3.05
CA LEU A 113 8.91 -8.62 -2.24
C LEU A 113 10.08 -9.29 -1.50
N GLN A 114 10.01 -10.60 -1.20
CA GLN A 114 10.99 -11.29 -0.35
C GLN A 114 12.43 -11.18 -0.87
N ARG A 115 12.58 -11.08 -2.20
CA ARG A 115 13.87 -10.96 -2.86
C ARG A 115 14.55 -9.62 -2.54
N ASP A 116 13.86 -8.51 -2.85
CA ASP A 116 14.49 -7.18 -2.92
C ASP A 116 14.07 -6.23 -1.81
N TYR A 117 13.16 -6.65 -0.93
CA TYR A 117 12.62 -5.83 0.16
C TYR A 117 12.78 -6.51 1.51
N ALA A 118 12.91 -5.71 2.55
CA ALA A 118 12.91 -6.14 3.95
C ALA A 118 11.82 -5.38 4.73
N VAL A 119 11.34 -5.96 5.83
CA VAL A 119 10.43 -5.25 6.73
C VAL A 119 11.20 -4.10 7.39
N GLY A 120 10.77 -2.86 7.13
CA GLY A 120 11.34 -1.68 7.79
C GLY A 120 10.64 -1.38 9.13
N THR A 121 9.30 -1.42 9.13
CA THR A 121 8.51 -1.25 10.35
C THR A 121 7.09 -1.79 10.18
N ARG A 122 6.34 -1.85 11.29
CA ARG A 122 4.89 -2.04 11.30
C ARG A 122 4.25 -0.85 12.03
N ILE A 123 3.28 -0.21 11.38
CA ILE A 123 2.50 0.91 11.93
C ILE A 123 1.04 0.49 11.94
N ALA A 124 0.48 0.26 13.13
CA ALA A 124 -0.83 -0.35 13.32
C ALA A 124 -0.95 -1.68 12.55
N ASP A 125 -1.85 -1.76 11.58
CA ASP A 125 -2.12 -2.92 10.74
C ASP A 125 -1.32 -2.92 9.42
N THR A 126 -0.42 -1.96 9.20
CA THR A 126 0.33 -1.82 7.95
C THR A 126 1.80 -2.20 8.14
N VAL A 127 2.27 -3.16 7.35
CA VAL A 127 3.69 -3.49 7.20
C VAL A 127 4.28 -2.60 6.11
N VAL A 128 5.36 -1.92 6.44
CA VAL A 128 6.14 -1.12 5.49
C VAL A 128 7.39 -1.90 5.11
N TYR A 129 7.41 -2.39 3.87
CA TYR A 129 8.57 -3.03 3.25
C TYR A 129 9.46 -1.94 2.62
N ILE A 130 10.75 -1.96 2.93
CA ILE A 130 11.75 -1.03 2.36
C ILE A 130 12.66 -1.81 1.42
N ARG A 131 12.93 -1.23 0.25
CA ARG A 131 13.84 -1.82 -0.74
C ARG A 131 15.23 -1.93 -0.14
N LYS A 132 15.83 -3.12 -0.20
CA LYS A 132 17.20 -3.37 0.25
C LYS A 132 18.18 -2.48 -0.53
N PRO A 133 19.30 -2.06 0.07
CA PRO A 133 20.39 -1.46 -0.69
C PRO A 133 20.83 -2.42 -1.80
N ARG A 134 21.20 -1.89 -2.97
CA ARG A 134 21.93 -2.71 -3.93
C ARG A 134 23.33 -2.90 -3.37
N ASP A 135 23.76 -4.16 -3.26
CA ASP A 135 25.18 -4.46 -3.09
C ASP A 135 25.84 -4.08 -4.42
N ASP A 136 26.47 -2.90 -4.46
CA ASP A 136 27.32 -2.52 -5.58
C ASP A 136 28.61 -3.37 -5.47
N ARG A 137 28.60 -4.53 -6.12
CA ARG A 137 29.79 -5.34 -6.39
C ARG A 137 30.32 -5.08 -7.79
#